data_AF-A0A2E4USU6-F1
#
_entry.id   AF-A0A2E4USU6-F1
#
_cell.length_a   1.000
_cell.length_b   1.000
_cell.length_c   1.000
_cell.angle_alpha   90.00
_cell.angle_beta   90.00
_cell.angle_gamma   90.00
#
_symmetry.space_group_name_H-M   'P 1'
#
loop_
_entity.id
_entity.type
_entity.pdbx_description
1 polymer ?
#
loop_
_entity_poly.entity_id
_entity_poly.type
_entity_poly.pdbx_seq_one_letter_code
_entity_poly.pdbx_strand_id
1 'polypeptide(L)' 'MGLIVLSLILSIVGACLLWMLFGEQFPRGDSLKWPATNNILIYALLLVVPMYALMFAVFNLLQD' A
#
# COMPACT_ATOMS: atom_id res chain seq x y z
N MET A 1 1.64 16.42 9.92
CA MET A 1 0.74 16.28 8.74
C MET A 1 1.48 15.84 7.48
N GLY A 2 2.64 16.44 7.14
CA GLY A 2 3.40 16.05 5.95
C GLY A 2 3.75 14.56 5.86
N LEU A 3 4.20 13.94 6.96
CA LEU A 3 4.51 12.50 6.99
C LEU A 3 3.29 11.61 6.71
N ILE A 4 2.10 12.00 7.17
CA ILE A 4 0.86 11.26 6.90
C ILE A 4 0.56 11.31 5.40
N VAL A 5 0.58 12.50 4.79
CA VAL A 5 0.33 12.66 3.35
C VAL A 5 1.36 11.89 2.51
N LEU A 6 2.64 11.98 2.86
CA LEU A 6 3.70 11.25 2.15
C LEU A 6 3.52 9.72 2.26
N SER A 7 3.17 9.22 3.44
CA SER A 7 2.90 7.79 3.65
C SER A 7 1.72 7.29 2.83
N LEU A 8 0.66 8.10 2.66
CA LEU A 8 -0.48 7.77 1.80
C LEU A 8 -0.08 7.70 0.33
N ILE A 9 0.68 8.68 -0.17
CA ILE A 9 1.17 8.68 -1.56
C ILE A 9 2.03 7.44 -1.81
N LEU A 10 2.97 7.15 -0.92
CA LEU A 10 3.84 5.96 -1.02
C LEU A 10 3.05 4.65 -0.94
N SER A 11 1.98 4.60 -0.14
CA SER A 11 1.10 3.44 -0.07
C SER A 11 0.36 3.19 -1.37
N ILE A 12 -0.13 4.24 -2.04
CA ILE A 12 -0.80 4.14 -3.33
C ILE A 12 0.19 3.67 -4.41
N VAL A 13 1.39 4.27 -4.46
CA VAL A 13 2.44 3.86 -5.41
C VAL A 13 2.85 2.40 -5.15
N GLY A 14 3.09 2.04 -3.90
CA GLY A 14 3.42 0.68 -3.49
C GLY A 14 2.30 -0.32 -3.82
N ALA A 15 1.04 0.09 -3.73
CA ALA A 15 -0.10 -0.75 -4.08
C ALA A 15 -0.18 -1.06 -5.57
N CYS A 16 0.12 -0.08 -6.42
CA CYS A 16 0.25 -0.29 -7.86
C CYS A 16 1.37 -1.29 -8.17
N LEU A 17 2.51 -1.17 -7.48
CA LEU A 17 3.63 -2.11 -7.62
C LEU A 17 3.26 -3.52 -7.15
N LEU A 18 2.60 -3.65 -5.99
CA LEU A 18 2.12 -4.94 -5.49
C LEU A 18 1.10 -5.55 -6.45
N TRP A 19 0.19 -4.75 -7.01
CA TRP A 19 -0.75 -5.23 -8.01
C TRP A 19 -0.05 -5.72 -9.29
N MET A 20 1.02 -5.06 -9.75
CA MET A 20 1.81 -5.56 -10.89
C MET A 20 2.47 -6.91 -10.61
N LEU A 21 2.87 -7.17 -9.36
CA LEU A 21 3.52 -8.43 -8.97
C LEU A 21 2.53 -9.57 -8.71
N PHE A 22 1.41 -9.27 -8.04
CA PHE A 22 0.45 -10.27 -7.59
C PHE A 22 -0.81 -10.36 -8.46
N GLY A 23 -1.14 -9.32 -9.21
CA GLY A 23 -2.34 -9.24 -10.04
C GLY A 23 -3.65 -9.20 -9.26
N GLU A 24 -4.72 -9.61 -9.93
CA GLU A 24 -6.09 -9.68 -9.40
C GLU A 24 -6.28 -10.93 -8.52
N GLN A 25 -5.80 -10.86 -7.28
CA GLN A 25 -5.89 -11.97 -6.32
C GLN A 25 -7.24 -12.01 -5.60
N PHE A 26 -7.90 -10.86 -5.44
CA PHE A 26 -9.10 -10.73 -4.64
C PHE A 26 -10.39 -10.86 -5.46
N PRO A 27 -11.44 -11.50 -4.89
CA PRO A 27 -11.44 -12.21 -3.62
C PRO A 27 -10.72 -13.56 -3.78
N ARG A 28 -10.00 -13.98 -2.73
CA ARG A 28 -9.25 -15.24 -2.76
C ARG A 28 -10.21 -16.42 -2.75
N GLY A 29 -9.93 -17.43 -3.58
CA GLY A 29 -10.74 -18.66 -3.65
C GLY A 29 -11.99 -18.59 -4.54
N ASP A 30 -12.29 -17.44 -5.14
CA ASP A 30 -13.38 -17.31 -6.12
C ASP A 30 -12.84 -17.37 -7.56
N SER A 31 -13.68 -17.91 -8.45
CA SER A 31 -13.52 -17.92 -9.90
C SER A 31 -13.73 -16.54 -10.51
N LEU A 32 -14.60 -15.72 -9.91
CA LEU A 32 -14.87 -14.35 -10.34
C LEU A 32 -14.00 -13.38 -9.54
N LYS A 33 -12.95 -12.85 -10.19
CA LYS A 33 -12.05 -11.87 -9.58
C LYS A 33 -12.65 -10.46 -9.63
N TRP A 34 -12.34 -9.68 -8.60
CA TRP A 34 -12.64 -8.26 -8.60
C TRP A 34 -11.75 -7.52 -9.60
N PRO A 35 -12.23 -6.41 -10.17
CA PRO A 35 -11.43 -5.61 -11.09
C PRO A 35 -10.15 -5.10 -10.44
N ALA A 36 -9.15 -4.80 -11.26
CA ALA A 36 -7.86 -4.25 -10.89
C ALA A 36 -7.96 -3.12 -9.84
N THR A 37 -8.87 -2.16 -10.03
CA THR A 37 -9.05 -1.02 -9.13
C THR A 37 -9.32 -1.46 -7.68
N ASN A 38 -10.15 -2.49 -7.48
CA ASN A 38 -10.46 -2.98 -6.13
C ASN A 38 -9.25 -3.68 -5.50
N ASN A 39 -8.48 -4.42 -6.29
CA ASN A 39 -7.26 -5.07 -5.82
C ASN A 39 -6.23 -4.01 -5.38
N ILE A 40 -6.01 -2.98 -6.21
CA ILE A 40 -5.10 -1.87 -5.91
C ILE A 40 -5.56 -1.16 -4.62
N LEU A 41 -6.86 -0.91 -4.45
CA LEU A 41 -7.39 -0.29 -3.23
C LEU A 41 -7.11 -1.14 -1.98
N ILE A 42 -7.28 -2.45 -2.05
CA ILE A 42 -6.98 -3.35 -0.92
C ILE A 42 -5.48 -3.34 -0.62
N TYR A 43 -4.62 -3.45 -1.64
CA TYR A 43 -3.18 -3.36 -1.45
C TYR A 43 -2.76 -2.01 -0.86
N ALA A 44 -3.41 -0.91 -1.27
CA ALA A 44 -3.15 0.42 -0.71
C ALA A 44 -3.53 0.50 0.76
N LEU A 45 -4.72 0.02 1.13
CA LEU A 45 -5.17 -0.02 2.52
C LEU A 45 -4.25 -0.88 3.40
N LEU A 46 -3.79 -2.02 2.89
CA LEU A 46 -2.82 -2.87 3.57
C LEU A 46 -1.46 -2.18 3.75
N LEU A 47 -1.08 -1.29 2.84
CA LEU A 47 0.19 -0.57 2.89
C LEU A 47 0.18 0.70 3.76
N VAL A 48 -0.97 1.28 4.08
CA VAL A 48 -1.04 2.55 4.86
C VAL A 48 -0.29 2.45 6.19
N VAL A 49 -0.62 1.44 7.00
CA VAL A 49 -0.01 1.24 8.32
C VAL A 49 1.49 0.96 8.23
N PRO A 50 1.97 -0.03 7.45
CA PRO A 50 3.41 -0.31 7.38
C PRO A 50 4.19 0.84 6.75
N MET A 51 3.65 1.55 5.75
CA MET A 51 4.32 2.72 5.19
C MET A 51 4.40 3.86 6.19
N TYR A 52 3.34 4.14 6.95
CA TYR A 52 3.39 5.15 7.99
C TYR A 52 4.41 4.82 9.08
N ALA A 53 4.43 3.56 9.55
CA ALA A 53 5.41 3.09 10.52
C ALA A 53 6.85 3.18 10.01
N LEU A 54 7.09 2.77 8.75
CA LEU A 54 8.40 2.85 8.11
C LEU A 54 8.86 4.30 7.95
N MET A 55 7.99 5.20 7.48
CA MET A 55 8.32 6.62 7.36
C MET A 55 8.64 7.25 8.72
N PHE A 56 7.91 6.87 9.76
CA PHE A 56 8.19 7.34 11.11
C PHE A 56 9.56 6.84 11.61
N ALA A 57 9.84 5.54 11.44
CA ALA A 57 11.12 4.95 11.84
C ALA A 57 12.31 5.60 11.10
N VAL A 58 12.20 5.77 9.78
CA VAL A 58 13.23 6.43 8.96
C VAL A 58 13.45 7.87 9.40
N PHE A 59 12.37 8.62 9.68
CA PHE A 59 12.51 10.01 10.10
C PHE A 59 13.21 10.13 11.46
N ASN A 60 12.89 9.27 12.44
CA ASN A 60 13.60 9.26 13.72
C ASN A 60 15.08 8.88 13.55
N LEU A 61 15.37 7.86 12.73
CA LEU A 61 16.75 7.43 12.47
C LEU A 61 17.61 8.55 11.83
N LEU A 62 17.02 9.41 11.01
CA LEU A 62 17.72 10.53 10.36
C LEU A 62 17.94 11.73 11.28
N GLN A 63 17.34 11.74 12.47
CA GLN A 63 17.48 12.81 13.46
C GLN A 63 18.54 12.52 14.53
N ASP A 64 18.99 11.28 14.62
CA ASP A 64 20.15 10.84 15.41
C ASP A 64 21.46 10.98 14.61
#